data_AF-A0A7C3G7B6-F1
#
_entry.id   AF-A0A7C3G7B6-F1
#
_cell.length_a   1.000
_cell.length_b   1.000
_cell.length_c   1.000
_cell.angle_alpha   90.00
_cell.angle_beta   90.00
_cell.angle_gamma   90.00
#
_symmetry.space_group_name_H-M   'P 1'
#
loop_
_entity.id
_entity.type
_entity.pdbx_description
1 polymer ?
#
loop_
_entity_poly.entity_id
_entity_poly.type
_entity_poly.pdbx_seq_one_letter_code
_entity_poly.pdbx_strand_id
1 'polypeptide(L)'
;MKKLFDKSPAAYLDGSKKFSFKNNIYGHPSVKIILRKAQYDKCCFCERKTEIGDVEHFRGKGGYKQKSGDALQKPGYYWLAYEWDNLLFSCEKCNRSYKKNFFPITNTLHRAKSHHDNLKLETPLFIHPAKEDPRQFIEYNGAFPRAIGGNEKGKITIEKIGLDRPFLNDERLTHYQTFKLIFNLSQNNDLPDSKRKELLGIVEDASKNNAAYSSMIQCAIEQNFRF
;
A
#
# COMPACT_ATOMS: atom_id res chain seq x y z
N MET A 1 19.90 -10.45 -15.16
CA MET A 1 20.07 -10.82 -13.73
C MET A 1 19.99 -12.32 -13.50
N LYS A 2 18.98 -13.03 -14.02
CA LYS A 2 18.87 -14.50 -13.95
C LYS A 2 20.18 -15.22 -14.32
N LYS A 3 20.69 -15.00 -15.54
CA LYS A 3 22.01 -15.50 -16.00
C LYS A 3 23.21 -15.12 -15.11
N LEU A 4 23.15 -14.00 -14.38
CA LEU A 4 24.24 -13.63 -13.46
C LEU A 4 24.17 -14.47 -12.19
N PHE A 5 22.96 -14.67 -11.65
CA PHE A 5 22.73 -15.56 -10.53
C PHE A 5 23.20 -16.98 -10.86
N ASP A 6 22.80 -17.53 -12.01
CA ASP A 6 23.12 -18.90 -12.42
C ASP A 6 24.63 -19.15 -12.52
N LYS A 7 25.42 -18.11 -12.83
CA LYS A 7 26.89 -18.19 -12.89
C LYS A 7 27.57 -18.20 -11.51
N SER A 8 26.93 -17.69 -10.46
CA SER A 8 27.52 -17.64 -9.12
C SER A 8 26.44 -17.65 -8.01
N PRO A 9 25.59 -18.69 -7.88
CA PRO A 9 24.44 -18.65 -6.97
C PRO A 9 24.85 -18.40 -5.52
N ALA A 10 25.87 -19.12 -5.03
CA ALA A 10 26.37 -19.02 -3.66
C ALA A 10 26.72 -17.56 -3.27
N ALA A 11 27.46 -16.86 -4.14
CA ALA A 11 27.88 -15.49 -3.89
C ALA A 11 26.71 -14.48 -3.84
N TYR A 12 25.59 -14.74 -4.52
CA TYR A 12 24.40 -13.91 -4.39
C TYR A 12 23.55 -14.31 -3.18
N LEU A 13 23.58 -15.60 -2.80
CA LEU A 13 22.88 -16.14 -1.63
C LEU A 13 23.50 -15.69 -0.31
N ASP A 14 24.83 -15.65 -0.22
CA ASP A 14 25.55 -15.15 0.95
C ASP A 14 25.70 -13.62 0.96
N GLY A 15 25.35 -12.95 -0.14
CA GLY A 15 25.38 -11.49 -0.27
C GLY A 15 26.75 -10.88 -0.59
N SER A 16 27.78 -11.68 -0.84
CA SER A 16 29.10 -11.23 -1.29
C SER A 16 29.05 -10.54 -2.66
N LYS A 17 28.16 -10.98 -3.55
CA LYS A 17 27.80 -10.29 -4.80
C LYS A 17 26.44 -9.60 -4.69
N LYS A 18 26.34 -8.44 -5.35
CA LYS A 18 25.11 -7.64 -5.45
C LYS A 18 24.72 -7.45 -6.90
N PHE A 19 23.42 -7.42 -7.17
CA PHE A 19 22.91 -7.05 -8.49
C PHE A 19 22.99 -5.53 -8.68
N SER A 20 23.30 -5.10 -9.90
CA SER A 20 23.13 -3.72 -10.33
C SER A 20 21.77 -3.58 -11.01
N PHE A 21 21.00 -2.56 -10.60
CA PHE A 21 19.67 -2.27 -11.13
C PHE A 21 19.70 -0.94 -11.88
N LYS A 22 19.03 -0.91 -13.04
CA LYS A 22 18.89 0.27 -13.88
C LYS A 22 17.63 1.04 -13.45
N ASN A 23 17.81 2.03 -12.59
CA ASN A 23 16.71 2.83 -12.05
C ASN A 23 15.92 3.56 -13.14
N ASN A 24 16.58 3.94 -14.24
CA ASN A 24 15.93 4.59 -15.39
C ASN A 24 15.04 3.65 -16.22
N ILE A 25 14.99 2.35 -15.93
CA ILE A 25 14.04 1.42 -16.56
C ILE A 25 12.74 1.39 -15.74
N TYR A 26 12.78 0.87 -14.51
CA TYR A 26 11.55 0.77 -13.70
C TYR A 26 11.07 2.14 -13.21
N GLY A 27 11.99 3.08 -13.00
CA GLY A 27 11.70 4.45 -12.56
C GLY A 27 11.61 5.44 -13.72
N HIS A 28 11.50 4.96 -14.97
CA HIS A 28 11.31 5.82 -16.13
C HIS A 28 10.03 6.67 -15.98
N PRO A 29 10.00 7.92 -16.43
CA PRO A 29 8.80 8.76 -16.35
C PRO A 29 7.53 8.11 -16.92
N SER A 30 7.64 7.38 -18.04
CA SER A 30 6.47 6.69 -18.62
C SER A 30 5.89 5.60 -17.71
N VAL A 31 6.74 4.83 -17.01
CA VAL A 31 6.30 3.82 -16.04
C VAL A 31 5.58 4.50 -14.87
N LYS A 32 6.17 5.57 -14.35
CA LYS A 32 5.59 6.34 -13.25
C LYS A 32 4.24 6.96 -13.63
N ILE A 33 4.10 7.51 -14.83
CA ILE A 33 2.84 8.08 -15.35
C ILE A 33 1.75 7.01 -15.41
N ILE A 34 2.06 5.83 -15.94
CA ILE A 34 1.08 4.73 -16.05
C ILE A 34 0.67 4.22 -14.66
N LEU A 35 1.63 4.02 -13.74
CA LEU A 35 1.33 3.60 -12.37
C LEU A 35 0.48 4.62 -11.62
N ARG A 36 0.80 5.91 -11.75
CA ARG A 36 -0.02 7.00 -11.20
C ARG A 36 -1.44 6.95 -11.74
N LYS A 37 -1.60 6.84 -13.07
CA LYS A 37 -2.93 6.75 -13.69
C LYS A 37 -3.71 5.53 -13.20
N ALA A 38 -3.07 4.36 -13.13
CA ALA A 38 -3.69 3.13 -12.64
C ALA A 38 -4.11 3.22 -11.17
N GLN A 39 -3.45 4.08 -10.38
CA GLN A 39 -3.74 4.30 -8.97
C GLN A 39 -4.44 5.64 -8.70
N TYR A 40 -5.02 6.26 -9.74
CA TYR A 40 -5.74 7.54 -9.65
C TYR A 40 -4.93 8.65 -8.96
N ASP A 41 -3.63 8.76 -9.24
CA ASP A 41 -2.73 9.74 -8.61
C ASP A 41 -2.67 9.64 -7.07
N LYS A 42 -2.98 8.46 -6.52
CA LYS A 42 -2.87 8.17 -5.10
C LYS A 42 -1.65 7.32 -4.81
N CYS A 43 -1.07 7.54 -3.64
CA CYS A 43 -0.18 6.55 -3.02
C CYS A 43 -0.93 5.22 -2.85
N CYS A 44 -0.36 4.11 -3.32
CA CYS A 44 -0.99 2.78 -3.22
C CYS A 44 -1.25 2.32 -1.77
N PHE A 45 -0.54 2.89 -0.80
CA PHE A 45 -0.63 2.47 0.60
C PHE A 45 -1.55 3.35 1.44
N CYS A 46 -1.39 4.67 1.37
CA CYS A 46 -2.12 5.59 2.27
C CYS A 46 -3.25 6.35 1.59
N GLU A 47 -3.51 6.11 0.30
CA GLU A 47 -4.56 6.75 -0.50
C GLU A 47 -4.52 8.29 -0.56
N ARG A 48 -3.44 8.91 -0.09
CA ARG A 48 -3.21 10.35 -0.24
C ARG A 48 -2.94 10.65 -1.71
N LYS A 49 -3.68 11.61 -2.28
CA LYS A 49 -3.39 12.19 -3.60
C LYS A 49 -2.02 12.85 -3.58
N THR A 50 -1.18 12.55 -4.56
CA THR A 50 0.17 13.12 -4.62
C THR A 50 0.81 12.92 -6.00
N GLU A 51 1.55 13.93 -6.45
CA GLU A 51 2.39 13.86 -7.65
C GLU A 51 3.80 13.35 -7.33
N ILE A 52 4.20 13.44 -6.06
CA ILE A 52 5.53 13.16 -5.56
C ILE A 52 5.57 11.74 -4.97
N GLY A 53 6.47 10.93 -5.49
CA GLY A 53 6.63 9.55 -5.07
C GLY A 53 7.54 8.76 -5.98
N ASP A 54 7.66 7.47 -5.67
CA ASP A 54 8.55 6.54 -6.34
C ASP A 54 7.78 5.40 -7.00
N VAL A 55 8.46 4.76 -7.95
CA VAL A 55 8.12 3.39 -8.33
C VAL A 55 8.66 2.45 -7.26
N GLU A 56 7.73 1.94 -6.46
CA GLU A 56 7.96 1.03 -5.36
C GLU A 56 7.90 -0.43 -5.81
N HIS A 57 8.75 -1.25 -5.21
CA HIS A 57 8.75 -2.70 -5.40
C HIS A 57 7.99 -3.38 -4.24
N PHE A 58 6.85 -4.02 -4.51
CA PHE A 58 6.10 -4.74 -3.46
C PHE A 58 7.03 -5.75 -2.76
N ARG A 59 7.68 -6.61 -3.55
CA ARG A 59 8.81 -7.46 -3.16
C ARG A 59 10.13 -6.77 -3.48
N GLY A 60 10.88 -6.42 -2.44
CA GLY A 60 12.12 -5.64 -2.56
C GLY A 60 13.17 -6.30 -3.47
N LYS A 61 13.52 -5.63 -4.58
CA LYS A 61 14.49 -6.13 -5.57
C LYS A 61 15.89 -6.39 -5.00
N GLY A 62 16.30 -5.56 -4.05
CA GLY A 62 17.67 -5.54 -3.55
C GLY A 62 17.89 -6.40 -2.32
N GLY A 63 16.87 -6.65 -1.52
CA GLY A 63 16.95 -7.41 -0.26
C GLY A 63 15.64 -7.30 0.51
N TYR A 64 15.58 -7.96 1.66
CA TYR A 64 14.41 -7.93 2.53
C TYR A 64 14.80 -7.92 4.02
N LYS A 65 13.85 -7.57 4.88
CA LYS A 65 13.90 -7.76 6.34
C LYS A 65 12.64 -8.52 6.77
N GLN A 66 12.80 -9.54 7.61
CA GLN A 66 11.68 -10.34 8.14
C GLN A 66 11.11 -9.69 9.41
N LYS A 67 11.97 -9.16 10.28
CA LYS A 67 11.60 -8.47 11.52
C LYS A 67 12.24 -7.07 11.57
N SER A 68 11.67 -6.18 12.40
CA SER A 68 12.29 -4.89 12.70
C SER A 68 13.66 -5.12 13.34
N GLY A 69 14.66 -4.34 12.94
CA GLY A 69 16.03 -4.48 13.46
C GLY A 69 16.89 -5.49 12.70
N ASP A 70 16.31 -6.43 11.95
CA ASP A 70 17.09 -7.40 11.17
C ASP A 70 18.10 -6.72 10.24
N ALA A 71 19.27 -7.36 10.10
CA ALA A 71 20.18 -7.06 9.02
C ALA A 71 19.49 -7.31 7.67
N LEU A 72 19.84 -6.50 6.65
CA LEU A 72 19.27 -6.65 5.33
C LEU A 72 19.67 -8.01 4.73
N GLN A 73 18.70 -8.89 4.53
CA GLN A 73 18.91 -10.20 3.96
C GLN A 73 19.04 -10.12 2.44
N LYS A 74 19.88 -11.00 1.89
CA LYS A 74 20.15 -11.15 0.46
C LYS A 74 19.92 -12.61 0.03
N PRO A 75 19.63 -12.84 -1.26
CA PRO A 75 19.34 -11.84 -2.27
C PRO A 75 17.95 -11.24 -2.04
N GLY A 76 17.66 -10.11 -2.69
CA GLY A 76 16.28 -9.66 -2.85
C GLY A 76 15.58 -10.43 -3.96
N TYR A 77 14.36 -9.99 -4.27
CA TYR A 77 13.58 -10.51 -5.39
C TYR A 77 14.05 -9.91 -6.72
N TYR A 78 15.34 -10.10 -7.04
CA TYR A 78 16.01 -9.42 -8.15
C TYR A 78 15.34 -9.73 -9.50
N TRP A 79 14.79 -10.93 -9.67
CA TRP A 79 14.11 -11.33 -10.90
C TRP A 79 12.76 -10.65 -11.09
N LEU A 80 12.22 -10.04 -10.03
CA LEU A 80 10.97 -9.26 -10.06
C LEU A 80 11.22 -7.75 -10.17
N ALA A 81 12.46 -7.30 -10.37
CA ALA A 81 12.80 -5.88 -10.32
C ALA A 81 12.18 -5.05 -11.46
N TYR A 82 11.79 -5.69 -12.56
CA TYR A 82 11.18 -5.04 -13.73
C TYR A 82 9.84 -5.67 -14.11
N GLU A 83 9.25 -6.48 -13.21
CA GLU A 83 7.96 -7.12 -13.44
C GLU A 83 6.84 -6.15 -13.06
N TRP A 84 5.93 -5.86 -13.98
CA TRP A 84 4.83 -4.89 -13.81
C TRP A 84 4.02 -5.15 -12.53
N ASP A 85 3.71 -6.41 -12.28
CA ASP A 85 2.98 -6.90 -11.12
C ASP A 85 3.67 -6.67 -9.77
N ASN A 86 4.94 -6.28 -9.78
CA ASN A 86 5.72 -5.97 -8.59
C ASN A 86 5.99 -4.47 -8.44
N LEU A 87 5.56 -3.63 -9.39
CA LEU A 87 5.75 -2.19 -9.39
C LEU A 87 4.47 -1.45 -8.96
N LEU A 88 4.61 -0.50 -8.06
CA LEU A 88 3.52 0.33 -7.53
C LEU A 88 3.98 1.79 -7.47
N PHE A 89 3.06 2.76 -7.52
CA PHE A 89 3.38 4.15 -7.18
C PHE A 89 3.13 4.40 -5.68
N SER A 90 4.15 4.83 -4.94
CA SER A 90 4.04 5.13 -3.52
C SER A 90 4.66 6.48 -3.18
N CYS A 91 4.05 7.20 -2.24
CA CYS A 91 4.68 8.38 -1.67
C CYS A 91 5.95 8.00 -0.89
N GLU A 92 6.85 8.97 -0.73
CA GLU A 92 8.16 8.75 -0.11
C GLU A 92 8.05 8.35 1.37
N LYS A 93 7.04 8.84 2.09
CA LYS A 93 6.82 8.45 3.49
C LYS A 93 6.52 6.96 3.61
N CYS A 94 5.49 6.47 2.93
CA CYS A 94 5.11 5.05 3.01
C CYS A 94 6.23 4.13 2.52
N ASN A 95 6.91 4.51 1.43
CA ASN A 95 8.00 3.72 0.86
C ASN A 95 9.32 3.90 1.65
N ARG A 96 9.97 5.06 1.51
CA ARG A 96 11.35 5.29 1.96
C ARG A 96 11.48 5.41 3.49
N SER A 97 10.48 5.96 4.18
CA SER A 97 10.56 6.15 5.63
C SER A 97 10.08 4.92 6.42
N TYR A 98 8.95 4.34 6.01
CA TYR A 98 8.33 3.21 6.73
C TYR A 98 8.69 1.85 6.11
N LYS A 99 8.10 1.47 4.97
CA LYS A 99 8.22 0.10 4.41
C LYS A 99 9.67 -0.30 4.16
N LYS A 100 10.46 0.55 3.50
CA LYS A 100 11.86 0.30 3.14
C LYS A 100 12.02 -1.09 2.50
N ASN A 101 12.86 -1.94 3.11
CA ASN A 101 13.08 -3.32 2.68
C ASN A 101 12.26 -4.33 3.52
N PHE A 102 11.33 -3.88 4.35
CA PHE A 102 10.49 -4.79 5.11
C PHE A 102 9.61 -5.58 4.15
N PHE A 103 9.65 -6.91 4.26
CA PHE A 103 8.79 -7.80 3.47
C PHE A 103 8.68 -9.16 4.16
N PRO A 104 7.92 -9.24 5.27
CA PRO A 104 7.73 -10.48 6.00
C PRO A 104 6.81 -11.44 5.25
N ILE A 105 7.09 -12.73 5.41
CA ILE A 105 6.20 -13.83 5.01
C ILE A 105 5.88 -14.69 6.23
N THR A 106 4.81 -15.47 6.18
CA THR A 106 4.37 -16.32 7.31
C THR A 106 5.39 -17.40 7.66
N ASN A 107 5.79 -18.21 6.67
CA ASN A 107 6.79 -19.27 6.83
C ASN A 107 8.06 -18.92 6.05
N THR A 108 9.15 -18.60 6.76
CA THR A 108 10.42 -18.21 6.16
C THR A 108 11.09 -19.33 5.36
N LEU A 109 10.75 -20.60 5.62
CA LEU A 109 11.25 -21.75 4.86
C LEU A 109 10.73 -21.76 3.42
N HIS A 110 9.57 -21.14 3.17
CA HIS A 110 8.98 -21.07 1.83
C HIS A 110 9.45 -19.85 1.03
N ARG A 111 10.40 -19.06 1.56
CA ARG A 111 10.89 -17.87 0.86
C ARG A 111 11.62 -18.27 -0.43
N ALA A 112 11.14 -17.77 -1.56
CA ALA A 112 11.86 -17.78 -2.82
C ALA A 112 13.09 -16.87 -2.71
N LYS A 113 14.27 -17.45 -2.96
CA LYS A 113 15.56 -16.76 -2.97
C LYS A 113 16.10 -16.60 -4.39
N SER A 114 15.47 -17.25 -5.37
CA SER A 114 15.85 -17.17 -6.77
C SER A 114 14.65 -17.34 -7.70
N HIS A 115 14.89 -17.10 -8.99
CA HIS A 115 13.90 -17.32 -10.04
C HIS A 115 13.63 -18.80 -10.35
N HIS A 116 14.36 -19.73 -9.70
CA HIS A 116 14.10 -21.17 -9.78
C HIS A 116 13.14 -21.65 -8.69
N ASP A 117 12.91 -20.84 -7.67
CA ASP A 117 12.02 -21.19 -6.56
C ASP A 117 10.55 -20.94 -6.91
N ASN A 118 9.66 -21.75 -6.35
CA ASN A 118 8.23 -21.58 -6.55
C ASN A 118 7.68 -20.45 -5.66
N LEU A 119 7.55 -19.25 -6.25
CA LEU A 119 7.02 -18.06 -5.56
C LEU A 119 5.61 -18.27 -4.98
N LYS A 120 4.82 -19.22 -5.49
CA LYS A 120 3.45 -19.49 -5.02
C LYS A 120 3.42 -20.11 -3.61
N LEU A 121 4.54 -20.63 -3.10
CA LEU A 121 4.64 -21.17 -1.74
C LEU A 121 4.78 -20.07 -0.67
N GLU A 122 5.14 -18.85 -1.08
CA GLU A 122 5.22 -17.71 -0.17
C GLU A 122 3.85 -17.11 0.13
N THR A 123 3.57 -16.86 1.40
CA THR A 123 2.43 -16.05 1.83
C THR A 123 2.93 -14.74 2.46
N PRO A 124 2.86 -13.60 1.75
CA PRO A 124 3.23 -12.30 2.29
C PRO A 124 2.34 -11.88 3.45
N LEU A 125 2.95 -11.27 4.46
CA LEU A 125 2.26 -10.63 5.58
C LEU A 125 1.92 -9.15 5.30
N PHE A 126 2.16 -8.67 4.08
CA PHE A 126 1.65 -7.40 3.57
C PHE A 126 0.44 -7.61 2.67
N ILE A 127 -0.58 -6.75 2.81
CA ILE A 127 -1.66 -6.61 1.83
C ILE A 127 -1.08 -6.06 0.53
N HIS A 128 -1.32 -6.74 -0.58
CA HIS A 128 -0.90 -6.27 -1.89
C HIS A 128 -1.93 -5.27 -2.46
N PRO A 129 -1.61 -3.96 -2.59
CA PRO A 129 -2.62 -2.95 -2.91
C PRO A 129 -3.33 -3.13 -4.25
N ALA A 130 -2.68 -3.75 -5.23
CA ALA A 130 -3.25 -3.99 -6.56
C ALA A 130 -3.87 -5.39 -6.75
N LYS A 131 -3.76 -6.29 -5.76
CA LYS A 131 -4.18 -7.70 -5.91
C LYS A 131 -5.12 -8.18 -4.81
N GLU A 132 -5.25 -7.43 -3.74
CA GLU A 132 -6.08 -7.75 -2.59
C GLU A 132 -6.89 -6.51 -2.22
N ASP A 133 -8.13 -6.72 -1.78
CA ASP A 133 -8.95 -5.63 -1.27
C ASP A 133 -8.54 -5.33 0.19
N PRO A 134 -7.93 -4.16 0.47
CA PRO A 134 -7.48 -3.83 1.82
C PRO A 134 -8.62 -3.78 2.84
N ARG A 135 -9.87 -3.54 2.40
CA ARG A 135 -11.06 -3.49 3.26
C ARG A 135 -11.40 -4.84 3.89
N GLN A 136 -10.83 -5.93 3.40
CA GLN A 136 -10.97 -7.26 4.02
C GLN A 136 -10.06 -7.44 5.25
N PHE A 137 -9.10 -6.54 5.47
CA PHE A 137 -8.08 -6.66 6.50
C PHE A 137 -7.96 -5.43 7.39
N ILE A 138 -8.30 -4.25 6.87
CA ILE A 138 -8.19 -2.96 7.53
C ILE A 138 -9.56 -2.27 7.48
N GLU A 139 -10.01 -1.81 8.63
CA GLU A 139 -11.15 -0.90 8.77
C GLU A 139 -10.70 0.40 9.45
N TYR A 140 -11.62 1.34 9.59
CA TYR A 140 -11.36 2.63 10.23
C TYR A 140 -12.30 2.86 11.41
N ASN A 141 -11.76 3.43 12.48
CA ASN A 141 -12.52 4.08 13.55
C ASN A 141 -12.32 5.59 13.38
N GLY A 142 -13.32 6.25 12.79
CA GLY A 142 -13.19 7.61 12.30
C GLY A 142 -12.05 7.71 11.28
N ALA A 143 -10.98 8.42 11.63
CA ALA A 143 -9.80 8.60 10.80
C ALA A 143 -8.66 7.60 11.07
N PHE A 144 -8.82 6.72 12.06
CA PHE A 144 -7.74 5.86 12.55
C PHE A 144 -7.89 4.43 12.04
N PRO A 145 -6.89 3.88 11.31
CA PRO A 145 -6.96 2.55 10.75
C PRO A 145 -6.77 1.51 11.87
N ARG A 146 -7.49 0.41 11.76
CA ARG A 146 -7.33 -0.75 12.63
C ARG A 146 -7.44 -2.05 11.84
N ALA A 147 -6.76 -3.08 12.30
CA ALA A 147 -6.90 -4.41 11.69
C ALA A 147 -8.25 -5.03 12.08
N ILE A 148 -8.99 -5.52 11.09
CA ILE A 148 -10.29 -6.17 11.31
C ILE A 148 -10.09 -7.43 12.14
N GLY A 149 -10.78 -7.54 13.28
CA GLY A 149 -10.71 -8.73 14.15
C GLY A 149 -9.28 -9.11 14.60
N GLY A 150 -8.35 -8.15 14.63
CA GLY A 150 -6.93 -8.45 14.95
C GLY A 150 -6.17 -9.17 13.84
N ASN A 151 -6.63 -9.10 12.58
CA ASN A 151 -5.98 -9.72 11.44
C ASN A 151 -4.50 -9.32 11.34
N GLU A 152 -3.60 -10.31 11.39
CA GLU A 152 -2.15 -10.08 11.45
C GLU A 152 -1.61 -9.36 10.22
N LYS A 153 -2.16 -9.68 9.04
CA LYS A 153 -1.78 -9.03 7.77
C LYS A 153 -2.15 -7.55 7.76
N GLY A 154 -3.36 -7.23 8.26
CA GLY A 154 -3.81 -5.85 8.48
C GLY A 154 -2.90 -5.11 9.46
N LYS A 155 -2.61 -5.71 10.61
CA LYS A 155 -1.76 -5.13 11.67
C LYS A 155 -0.36 -4.81 11.15
N ILE A 156 0.30 -5.79 10.53
CA ILE A 156 1.64 -5.61 9.94
C ILE A 156 1.60 -4.53 8.85
N THR A 157 0.58 -4.53 8.00
CA THR A 157 0.48 -3.54 6.93
C THR A 157 0.35 -2.13 7.51
N ILE A 158 -0.57 -1.90 8.45
CA ILE A 158 -0.77 -0.61 9.12
C ILE A 158 0.54 -0.10 9.74
N GLU A 159 1.20 -0.94 10.54
CA GLU A 159 2.41 -0.57 11.26
C GLU A 159 3.56 -0.25 10.29
N LYS A 160 3.79 -1.11 9.31
CA LYS A 160 5.06 -1.10 8.55
C LYS A 160 5.04 -0.19 7.34
N ILE A 161 3.88 0.26 6.88
CA ILE A 161 3.77 1.38 5.93
C ILE A 161 3.54 2.73 6.66
N GLY A 162 3.42 2.69 7.99
CA GLY A 162 3.11 3.86 8.81
C GLY A 162 1.75 4.45 8.46
N LEU A 163 0.73 3.62 8.26
CA LEU A 163 -0.62 4.06 7.90
C LEU A 163 -1.30 4.80 9.06
N ASP A 164 -0.89 4.52 10.29
CA ASP A 164 -1.25 5.27 11.50
C ASP A 164 -0.08 6.19 11.88
N ARG A 165 -0.20 7.49 11.57
CA ARG A 165 0.85 8.49 11.87
C ARG A 165 0.26 9.90 11.96
N PRO A 166 0.81 10.80 12.81
CA PRO A 166 0.16 12.05 13.20
C PRO A 166 -0.40 12.89 12.05
N PHE A 167 0.45 13.44 11.17
CA PHE A 167 -0.03 14.30 10.08
C PHE A 167 -0.96 13.61 9.07
N LEU A 168 -0.82 12.29 8.87
CA LEU A 168 -1.76 11.56 8.01
C LEU A 168 -3.12 11.40 8.71
N ASN A 169 -3.10 11.14 10.02
CA ASN A 169 -4.31 11.03 10.83
C ASN A 169 -5.03 12.37 10.88
N ASP A 170 -4.31 13.49 11.02
CA ASP A 170 -4.90 14.83 11.06
C ASP A 170 -5.58 15.18 9.72
N GLU A 171 -4.92 14.89 8.59
CA GLU A 171 -5.51 15.06 7.26
C GLU A 171 -6.76 14.20 7.08
N ARG A 172 -6.70 12.93 7.49
CA ARG A 172 -7.85 12.02 7.44
C ARG A 172 -8.96 12.45 8.39
N LEU A 173 -8.64 12.98 9.56
CA LEU A 173 -9.62 13.44 10.55
C LEU A 173 -10.39 14.64 10.03
N THR A 174 -9.69 15.62 9.48
CA THR A 174 -10.32 16.76 8.80
C THR A 174 -11.26 16.27 7.70
N HIS A 175 -10.76 15.37 6.84
CA HIS A 175 -11.53 14.80 5.74
C HIS A 175 -12.79 14.06 6.23
N TYR A 176 -12.62 13.19 7.22
CA TYR A 176 -13.70 12.44 7.85
C TYR A 176 -14.77 13.37 8.44
N GLN A 177 -14.36 14.39 9.20
CA GLN A 177 -15.28 15.35 9.84
C GLN A 177 -16.06 16.16 8.80
N THR A 178 -15.41 16.57 7.70
CA THR A 178 -16.09 17.24 6.59
C THR A 178 -17.21 16.37 6.01
N PHE A 179 -16.90 15.12 5.65
CA PHE A 179 -17.91 14.24 5.05
C PHE A 179 -18.96 13.76 6.05
N LYS A 180 -18.60 13.62 7.34
CA LYS A 180 -19.57 13.38 8.41
C LYS A 180 -20.60 14.51 8.52
N LEU A 181 -20.16 15.76 8.47
CA LEU A 181 -21.07 16.91 8.49
C LEU A 181 -22.01 16.90 7.27
N ILE A 182 -21.46 16.69 6.07
CA ILE A 182 -22.25 16.62 4.83
C ILE A 182 -23.27 15.48 4.90
N PHE A 183 -22.85 14.31 5.37
CA PHE A 183 -23.73 13.15 5.58
C PHE A 183 -24.84 13.47 6.58
N ASN A 184 -24.53 14.08 7.73
CA ASN A 184 -25.54 14.44 8.73
C ASN A 184 -26.56 15.45 8.17
N LEU A 185 -26.09 16.47 7.42
CA LEU A 185 -26.97 17.41 6.73
C LEU A 185 -27.85 16.70 5.70
N SER A 186 -27.33 15.72 4.99
CA SER A 186 -28.11 14.94 4.02
C SER A 186 -29.22 14.11 4.67
N GLN A 187 -29.13 13.84 5.98
CA GLN A 187 -30.18 13.18 6.76
C GLN A 187 -31.16 14.17 7.41
N ASN A 188 -30.96 15.48 7.29
CA ASN A 188 -31.82 16.48 7.92
C ASN A 188 -33.14 16.67 7.14
N ASN A 189 -34.25 16.20 7.70
CA ASN A 189 -35.59 16.28 7.10
C ASN A 189 -36.10 17.71 6.87
N ASP A 190 -35.51 18.73 7.50
CA ASP A 190 -35.84 20.14 7.27
C ASP A 190 -35.35 20.64 5.89
N LEU A 191 -34.38 19.94 5.29
CA LEU A 191 -33.88 20.29 3.96
C LEU A 191 -34.73 19.67 2.85
N PRO A 192 -34.91 20.37 1.70
CA PRO A 192 -35.58 19.79 0.54
C PRO A 192 -34.93 18.48 0.08
N ASP A 193 -35.74 17.53 -0.38
CA ASP A 193 -35.28 16.23 -0.87
C ASP A 193 -34.18 16.33 -1.94
N SER A 194 -34.27 17.32 -2.83
CA SER A 194 -33.26 17.58 -3.85
C SER A 194 -31.89 17.91 -3.25
N LYS A 195 -31.86 18.69 -2.17
CA LYS A 195 -30.64 19.04 -1.45
C LYS A 195 -30.08 17.88 -0.66
N ARG A 196 -30.93 17.07 -0.02
CA ARG A 196 -30.49 15.84 0.65
C ARG A 196 -29.82 14.87 -0.33
N LYS A 197 -30.40 14.68 -1.52
CA LYS A 197 -29.82 13.85 -2.59
C LYS A 197 -28.49 14.41 -3.11
N GLU A 198 -28.38 15.72 -3.31
CA GLU A 198 -27.14 16.39 -3.72
C GLU A 198 -26.01 16.15 -2.70
N LEU A 199 -26.30 16.33 -1.40
CA LEU A 199 -25.33 16.09 -0.33
C LEU A 199 -24.91 14.62 -0.23
N LEU A 200 -25.85 13.68 -0.39
CA LEU A 200 -25.53 12.25 -0.46
C LEU A 200 -24.60 11.94 -1.64
N GLY A 201 -24.87 12.51 -2.81
CA GLY A 201 -24.01 12.34 -3.99
C GLY A 201 -22.56 12.79 -3.75
N ILE A 202 -22.36 13.88 -2.99
CA ILE A 202 -21.01 14.34 -2.60
C ILE A 202 -20.30 13.32 -1.70
N VAL A 203 -21.02 12.70 -0.77
CA VAL A 203 -20.46 11.65 0.11
C VAL A 203 -20.14 10.38 -0.69
N GLU A 204 -21.04 9.98 -1.60
CA GLU A 204 -20.83 8.84 -2.50
C GLU A 204 -19.60 9.07 -3.41
N ASP A 205 -19.41 10.28 -3.94
CA ASP A 205 -18.25 10.63 -4.75
C ASP A 205 -16.93 10.50 -3.97
N ALA A 206 -16.92 10.90 -2.70
CA ALA A 206 -15.75 10.74 -1.82
C ALA A 206 -15.43 9.28 -1.48
N SER A 207 -16.41 8.38 -1.63
CA SER A 207 -16.22 6.94 -1.48
C SER A 207 -15.64 6.27 -2.73
N LYS A 208 -15.61 6.93 -3.89
CA LYS A 208 -15.12 6.32 -5.14
C LYS A 208 -13.62 6.06 -5.09
N ASN A 209 -13.16 4.99 -5.76
CA ASN A 209 -11.75 4.56 -5.76
C ASN A 209 -10.75 5.63 -6.23
N ASN A 210 -11.20 6.64 -6.97
CA ASN A 210 -10.36 7.76 -7.42
C ASN A 210 -10.25 8.90 -6.40
N ALA A 211 -11.06 8.92 -5.35
CA ALA A 211 -11.04 9.92 -4.28
C ALA A 211 -9.93 9.60 -3.27
N ALA A 212 -9.40 10.66 -2.63
CA ALA A 212 -8.45 10.50 -1.54
C ALA A 212 -9.13 9.81 -0.36
N TYR A 213 -8.40 8.91 0.32
CA TYR A 213 -8.90 8.22 1.52
C TYR A 213 -10.24 7.48 1.31
N SER A 214 -10.53 7.05 0.08
CA SER A 214 -11.80 6.40 -0.28
C SER A 214 -12.12 5.18 0.58
N SER A 215 -11.13 4.37 0.98
CA SER A 215 -11.36 3.22 1.86
C SER A 215 -11.86 3.64 3.25
N MET A 216 -11.41 4.78 3.76
CA MET A 216 -11.88 5.34 5.03
C MET A 216 -13.32 5.85 4.90
N ILE A 217 -13.64 6.56 3.80
CA ILE A 217 -15.00 7.07 3.57
C ILE A 217 -16.00 5.94 3.35
N GLN A 218 -15.65 4.91 2.58
CA GLN A 218 -16.49 3.71 2.42
C GLN A 218 -16.78 3.05 3.77
N CYS A 219 -15.74 2.83 4.58
CA CYS A 219 -15.89 2.30 5.94
C CYS A 219 -16.77 3.20 6.83
N ALA A 220 -16.65 4.53 6.69
CA ALA A 220 -17.45 5.48 7.44
C ALA A 220 -18.94 5.43 7.05
N ILE A 221 -19.25 5.32 5.74
CA ILE A 221 -20.62 5.17 5.24
C ILE A 221 -21.25 3.88 5.79
N GLU A 222 -20.54 2.75 5.73
CA GLU A 222 -21.01 1.47 6.28
C GLU A 222 -21.30 1.55 7.79
N GLN A 223 -20.61 2.44 8.49
CA GLN A 223 -20.78 2.69 9.92
C GLN A 223 -21.72 3.86 10.23
N ASN A 224 -22.40 4.44 9.23
CA ASN A 224 -23.23 5.64 9.36
C ASN A 224 -22.51 6.81 10.05
N PHE A 225 -21.21 6.98 9.80
CA PHE A 225 -20.37 8.02 10.40
C PHE A 225 -20.48 8.12 11.94
N ARG A 226 -20.65 6.98 12.62
CA ARG A 226 -20.89 6.93 14.08
C ARG A 226 -19.74 7.41 14.96
N PHE A 227 -18.51 7.47 14.43
CA PHE A 227 -17.30 7.85 15.18
C PHE A 227 -16.94 9.32 15.03
#